data_AF-A0A9E0IL60-F1
#
_entry.id   AF-A0A9E0IL60-F1
#
_cell.length_a   1.000
_cell.length_b   1.000
_cell.length_c   1.000
_cell.angle_alpha   90.00
_cell.angle_beta   90.00
_cell.angle_gamma   90.00
#
_symmetry.space_group_name_H-M   'P 1'
#
loop_
_entity.id
_entity.type
_entity.pdbx_description
1 polymer ?
#
loop_
_entity_poly.entity_id
_entity_poly.type
_entity_poly.pdbx_seq_one_letter_code
_entity_poly.pdbx_strand_id
1 'polypeptide(L)'
;MRAVHVLTALAALTTAVAAGCGGDAMPVAVTSSLAVPAPVVAPTRGPASARALRVVSYNVNFGLDGDAAGVEAIARVDPDVVFLQETTPAWQHALVAGLGARLPHHRFDPSDSWPAGGLGVMSRFAIVSAETLPSAGGPFFASRVVLATLDGPVQVLHVHLRPPMSDGGSWVIGYFSTRDDRVREITGHHQALAPGLPTLVVGDFNEEGDGGAVRFLTERGLADVLPRFVGARPTWQWALPSGLTLRLQLDHLLHDAHFVAIDAGIVAAGRSDHVPIWVDLERP
;
A
#
# COMPACT_ATOMS: atom_id res chain seq x y z
N MET A 1 6.52 29.15 -17.66
CA MET A 1 5.05 29.20 -17.68
C MET A 1 4.52 28.40 -18.87
N ARG A 2 4.20 27.13 -18.68
CA ARG A 2 3.30 26.36 -19.56
C ARG A 2 2.53 25.39 -18.67
N ALA A 3 1.28 25.73 -18.41
CA ALA A 3 0.34 24.88 -17.68
C ALA A 3 -0.17 23.80 -18.65
N VAL A 4 0.03 22.54 -18.29
CA VAL A 4 -0.51 21.38 -19.02
C VAL A 4 -1.91 21.11 -18.48
N HIS A 5 -2.91 21.28 -19.35
CA HIS A 5 -4.31 20.89 -19.15
C HIS A 5 -4.47 19.39 -19.39
N VAL A 6 -4.89 18.64 -18.38
CA VAL A 6 -5.37 17.24 -18.42
C VAL A 6 -6.22 17.10 -17.14
N LEU A 7 -7.49 16.70 -17.06
CA LEU A 7 -8.42 16.00 -17.94
C LEU A 7 -9.86 16.34 -17.45
N THR A 8 -10.75 16.79 -18.34
CA THR A 8 -12.21 16.75 -18.10
C THR A 8 -12.78 15.79 -19.13
N ALA A 9 -13.10 14.56 -18.72
CA ALA A 9 -13.78 13.60 -19.59
C ALA A 9 -15.27 13.56 -19.24
N LEU A 10 -16.08 13.94 -20.23
CA LEU A 10 -17.53 14.09 -20.24
C LEU A 10 -18.28 12.83 -19.80
N ALA A 11 -19.30 13.04 -18.96
CA ALA A 11 -20.45 12.17 -18.84
C ALA A 11 -21.43 12.45 -19.99
N ALA A 12 -21.65 11.47 -20.86
CA ALA A 12 -22.80 11.42 -21.74
C ALA A 12 -23.09 9.96 -22.12
N LEU A 13 -24.16 9.37 -21.57
CA LEU A 13 -24.99 8.46 -22.35
C LEU A 13 -26.43 8.48 -21.82
N THR A 14 -27.32 8.81 -22.74
CA THR A 14 -28.77 8.97 -22.62
C THR A 14 -29.52 7.67 -22.41
N THR A 15 -30.66 7.81 -21.74
CA THR A 15 -31.75 6.85 -21.54
C THR A 15 -32.22 6.12 -22.79
N ALA A 16 -32.52 4.82 -22.65
CA ALA A 16 -33.53 4.12 -23.43
C ALA A 16 -34.37 3.23 -22.50
N VAL A 17 -35.63 3.63 -22.31
CA VAL A 17 -36.70 2.79 -21.75
C VAL A 17 -37.40 2.12 -22.93
N ALA A 18 -37.59 0.80 -22.87
CA ALA A 18 -38.70 0.14 -23.56
C ALA A 18 -39.06 -1.19 -22.90
N ALA A 19 -40.36 -1.36 -22.72
CA ALA A 19 -41.08 -2.44 -22.06
C ALA A 19 -41.08 -3.78 -22.84
N GLY A 20 -41.32 -4.88 -22.14
CA GLY A 20 -41.56 -6.20 -22.74
C GLY A 20 -41.95 -7.29 -21.75
N CYS A 21 -43.25 -7.35 -21.46
CA CYS A 21 -44.12 -8.46 -21.02
C CYS A 21 -43.56 -9.76 -20.39
N GLY A 22 -44.11 -10.09 -19.21
CA GLY A 22 -44.83 -11.36 -18.98
C GLY A 22 -44.05 -12.58 -18.49
N GLY A 23 -44.08 -12.81 -17.18
CA GLY A 23 -43.71 -14.10 -16.58
C GLY A 23 -43.74 -14.04 -15.07
N ASP A 24 -44.64 -14.80 -14.44
CA ASP A 24 -44.80 -14.91 -12.99
C ASP A 24 -43.49 -15.37 -12.32
N ALA A 25 -42.78 -14.44 -11.70
CA ALA A 25 -41.61 -14.72 -10.87
C ALA A 25 -42.02 -14.63 -9.39
N MET A 26 -42.00 -15.78 -8.72
CA MET A 26 -42.12 -15.90 -7.26
C MET A 26 -41.11 -14.97 -6.58
N PRO A 27 -41.49 -14.20 -5.53
CA PRO A 27 -40.55 -13.34 -4.83
C PRO A 27 -39.56 -14.22 -4.05
N VAL A 28 -38.36 -14.41 -4.59
CA VAL A 28 -37.21 -14.88 -3.82
C VAL A 28 -36.82 -13.72 -2.92
N ALA A 29 -37.14 -13.82 -1.62
CA ALA A 29 -36.65 -12.90 -0.62
C ALA A 29 -35.14 -13.07 -0.50
N VAL A 30 -34.38 -12.27 -1.27
CA VAL A 30 -32.94 -12.10 -1.07
C VAL A 30 -32.80 -11.29 0.22
N THR A 31 -32.59 -11.99 1.33
CA THR A 31 -32.18 -11.38 2.57
C THR A 31 -30.74 -10.90 2.39
N SER A 32 -30.58 -9.64 1.98
CA SER A 32 -29.30 -8.95 2.06
C SER A 32 -28.95 -8.81 3.54
N SER A 33 -28.23 -9.81 4.06
CA SER A 33 -27.55 -9.67 5.35
C SER A 33 -26.47 -8.62 5.16
N LEU A 34 -26.79 -7.38 5.53
CA LEU A 34 -25.80 -6.33 5.76
C LEU A 34 -24.97 -6.78 6.95
N ALA A 35 -23.93 -7.57 6.71
CA ALA A 35 -22.90 -7.82 7.69
C ALA A 35 -22.26 -6.46 7.99
N VAL A 36 -22.67 -5.84 9.10
CA VAL A 36 -22.02 -4.66 9.64
C VAL A 36 -20.57 -5.05 9.91
N PRO A 37 -19.57 -4.43 9.26
CA PRO A 37 -18.18 -4.75 9.55
C PRO A 37 -17.94 -4.50 11.03
N ALA A 38 -17.45 -5.53 11.73
CA ALA A 38 -17.10 -5.42 13.13
C ALA A 38 -16.13 -4.24 13.31
N PRO A 39 -16.28 -3.44 14.39
CA PRO A 39 -15.35 -2.35 14.65
C PRO A 39 -13.93 -2.92 14.74
N VAL A 40 -13.05 -2.46 13.86
CA VAL A 40 -11.63 -2.78 13.90
C VAL A 40 -11.08 -2.15 15.17
N VAL A 41 -10.89 -2.97 16.19
CA VAL A 41 -10.30 -2.57 17.47
C VAL A 41 -8.90 -2.03 17.18
N ALA A 42 -8.60 -0.83 17.65
CA ALA A 42 -7.26 -0.27 17.57
C ALA A 42 -6.27 -1.27 18.21
N PRO A 43 -5.13 -1.58 17.57
CA PRO A 43 -4.17 -2.50 18.16
C PRO A 43 -3.62 -1.89 19.44
N THR A 44 -4.12 -2.32 20.60
CA THR A 44 -3.50 -2.00 21.88
C THR A 44 -2.22 -2.80 21.96
N ARG A 45 -1.07 -2.12 22.10
CA ARG A 45 0.20 -2.77 22.43
C ARG A 45 -0.02 -3.48 23.77
N GLY A 46 -0.28 -4.79 23.75
CA GLY A 46 -0.19 -5.61 24.95
C GLY A 46 1.26 -5.59 25.46
N PRO A 47 1.58 -6.29 26.56
CA PRO A 47 2.97 -6.54 26.93
C PRO A 47 3.65 -7.54 25.96
N ALA A 48 3.39 -7.41 24.65
CA ALA A 48 4.15 -8.03 23.58
C ALA A 48 5.52 -7.35 23.52
N SER A 49 6.56 -8.16 23.34
CA SER A 49 7.94 -7.92 23.74
C SER A 49 8.43 -6.48 23.46
N ALA A 50 9.24 -5.93 24.37
CA ALA A 50 9.97 -4.67 24.13
C ALA A 50 10.97 -4.74 22.94
N ARG A 51 10.89 -5.79 22.10
CA ARG A 51 11.81 -6.10 21.00
C ARG A 51 11.13 -6.22 19.64
N ALA A 52 9.80 -6.33 19.57
CA ALA A 52 9.11 -6.42 18.27
C ALA A 52 9.20 -5.09 17.50
N LEU A 53 9.59 -5.18 16.23
CA LEU A 53 9.60 -4.07 15.27
C LEU A 53 8.22 -3.93 14.63
N ARG A 54 7.51 -2.84 14.91
CA ARG A 54 6.24 -2.51 14.26
C ARG A 54 6.45 -1.73 12.97
N VAL A 55 6.14 -2.36 11.84
CA VAL A 55 6.23 -1.78 10.48
C VAL A 55 4.84 -1.47 9.96
N VAL A 56 4.66 -0.28 9.40
CA VAL A 56 3.42 0.14 8.72
C VAL A 56 3.71 0.44 7.25
N SER A 57 2.81 0.04 6.36
CA SER A 57 2.76 0.54 4.98
C SER A 57 1.44 1.27 4.76
N TYR A 58 1.48 2.40 4.06
CA TYR A 58 0.28 3.14 3.70
C TYR A 58 0.45 3.99 2.44
N ASN A 59 -0.29 3.65 1.38
CA ASN A 59 -0.50 4.56 0.26
C ASN A 59 -1.46 5.68 0.71
N VAL A 60 -0.95 6.90 0.83
CA VAL A 60 -1.69 8.02 1.41
C VAL A 60 -2.62 8.72 0.42
N ASN A 61 -2.58 8.31 -0.85
CA ASN A 61 -3.27 8.94 -1.97
C ASN A 61 -2.81 10.39 -2.21
N PHE A 62 -2.14 10.63 -3.34
CA PHE A 62 -1.61 11.99 -3.65
C PHE A 62 -2.73 13.03 -3.82
N GLY A 63 -3.96 12.60 -4.11
CA GLY A 63 -5.13 13.47 -4.23
C GLY A 63 -5.66 13.99 -2.89
N LEU A 64 -5.17 13.46 -1.77
CA LEU A 64 -5.55 13.84 -0.40
C LEU A 64 -4.44 14.62 0.32
N ASP A 65 -3.67 15.42 -0.41
CA ASP A 65 -2.56 16.23 0.08
C ASP A 65 -2.71 16.74 1.53
N GLY A 66 -1.91 16.16 2.43
CA GLY A 66 -1.81 16.58 3.83
C GLY A 66 -3.06 16.30 4.68
N ASP A 67 -3.91 15.35 4.28
CA ASP A 67 -5.12 15.00 5.01
C ASP A 67 -4.82 14.53 6.45
N ALA A 68 -5.40 15.24 7.42
CA ALA A 68 -5.15 14.99 8.83
C ALA A 68 -5.68 13.62 9.30
N ALA A 69 -6.73 13.07 8.67
CA ALA A 69 -7.25 11.76 9.03
C ALA A 69 -6.29 10.63 8.61
N GLY A 70 -5.55 10.80 7.51
CA GLY A 70 -4.47 9.90 7.13
C GLY A 70 -3.31 9.91 8.14
N VAL A 71 -2.87 11.11 8.59
CA VAL A 71 -1.84 11.23 9.64
C VAL A 71 -2.29 10.55 10.94
N GLU A 72 -3.54 10.77 11.34
CA GLU A 72 -4.14 10.17 12.53
C GLU A 72 -4.29 8.65 12.40
N ALA A 73 -4.61 8.12 11.21
CA ALA A 73 -4.67 6.68 10.96
C ALA A 73 -3.32 6.00 11.24
N ILE A 74 -2.20 6.63 10.82
CA ILE A 74 -0.85 6.15 11.14
C ILE A 74 -0.57 6.28 12.65
N ALA A 75 -0.92 7.43 13.25
CA ALA A 75 -0.66 7.72 14.66
C ALA A 75 -1.29 6.68 15.62
N ARG A 76 -2.47 6.17 15.28
CA ARG A 76 -3.22 5.13 16.03
C ARG A 76 -2.51 3.78 16.09
N VAL A 77 -1.68 3.47 15.10
CA VAL A 77 -0.95 2.19 15.04
C VAL A 77 0.29 2.21 15.95
N ASP A 78 0.80 3.39 16.29
CA ASP A 78 2.05 3.57 17.04
C ASP A 78 3.25 2.86 16.37
N PRO A 79 3.57 3.15 15.09
CA PRO A 79 4.64 2.47 14.39
C PRO A 79 6.02 2.75 15.01
N ASP A 80 6.95 1.83 14.76
CA ASP A 80 8.38 2.07 14.89
C ASP A 80 8.97 2.58 13.56
N VAL A 81 8.39 2.14 12.44
CA VAL A 81 8.66 2.67 11.09
C VAL A 81 7.40 2.64 10.25
N VAL A 82 7.20 3.67 9.42
CA VAL A 82 6.15 3.75 8.42
C VAL A 82 6.75 4.00 7.04
N PHE A 83 6.30 3.23 6.06
CA PHE A 83 6.59 3.36 4.64
C PHE A 83 5.35 3.86 3.91
N LEU A 84 5.51 4.87 3.07
CA LEU A 84 4.41 5.67 2.51
C LEU A 84 4.53 5.73 1.00
N GLN A 85 3.43 5.50 0.30
CA GLN A 85 3.33 5.66 -1.16
C GLN A 85 2.43 6.86 -1.49
N GLU A 86 2.60 7.39 -2.70
CA GLU A 86 1.87 8.57 -3.21
C GLU A 86 2.06 9.85 -2.37
N THR A 87 3.23 9.99 -1.74
CA THR A 87 3.52 11.19 -0.95
C THR A 87 3.83 12.39 -1.84
N THR A 88 3.34 13.54 -1.43
CA THR A 88 3.64 14.85 -2.01
C THR A 88 4.37 15.75 -0.99
N PRO A 89 4.87 16.94 -1.38
CA PRO A 89 5.41 17.90 -0.41
C PRO A 89 4.39 18.32 0.66
N ALA A 90 3.10 18.38 0.32
CA ALA A 90 2.04 18.68 1.29
C ALA A 90 1.88 17.54 2.32
N TRP A 91 1.91 16.29 1.85
CA TRP A 91 1.95 15.12 2.73
C TRP A 91 3.18 15.12 3.62
N GLN A 92 4.38 15.37 3.08
CA GLN A 92 5.61 15.46 3.87
C GLN A 92 5.45 16.47 5.01
N HIS A 93 4.97 17.69 4.73
CA HIS A 93 4.77 18.69 5.78
C HIS A 93 3.79 18.23 6.86
N ALA A 94 2.63 17.68 6.48
CA ALA A 94 1.63 17.21 7.43
C ALA A 94 2.12 16.05 8.29
N LEU A 95 2.79 15.08 7.67
CA LEU A 95 3.34 13.90 8.34
C LEU A 95 4.47 14.26 9.30
N VAL A 96 5.40 15.13 8.90
CA VAL A 96 6.47 15.61 9.78
C VAL A 96 5.88 16.41 10.95
N ALA A 97 4.89 17.25 10.71
CA ALA A 97 4.22 18.01 11.77
C ALA A 97 3.48 17.10 12.77
N GLY A 98 2.78 16.07 12.30
CA GLY A 98 1.99 15.18 13.16
C GLY A 98 2.77 14.04 13.82
N LEU A 99 3.82 13.54 13.17
CA LEU A 99 4.52 12.32 13.59
C LEU A 99 6.02 12.52 13.86
N GLY A 100 6.63 13.63 13.42
CA GLY A 100 8.09 13.83 13.47
C GLY A 100 8.68 13.77 14.89
N ALA A 101 7.93 14.15 15.93
CA ALA A 101 8.39 14.01 17.31
C ALA A 101 8.52 12.53 17.75
N ARG A 102 7.67 11.63 17.21
CA ARG A 102 7.68 10.19 17.48
C ARG A 102 8.58 9.44 16.49
N LEU A 103 8.65 9.90 15.25
CA LEU A 103 9.38 9.31 14.13
C LEU A 103 10.39 10.34 13.56
N PRO A 104 11.46 10.66 14.31
CA PRO A 104 12.36 11.77 13.99
C PRO A 104 13.24 11.55 12.77
N HIS A 105 13.44 10.30 12.35
CA HIS A 105 14.25 9.98 11.18
C HIS A 105 13.34 9.80 9.97
N HIS A 106 13.40 10.71 9.00
CA HIS A 106 12.52 10.63 7.84
C HIS A 106 13.21 11.04 6.54
N ARG A 107 12.75 10.43 5.44
CA ARG A 107 13.16 10.76 4.07
C ARG A 107 11.92 10.71 3.18
N PHE A 108 11.77 11.72 2.34
CA PHE A 108 10.70 11.80 1.35
C PHE A 108 11.30 12.04 -0.01
N ASP A 109 10.99 11.19 -0.96
CA ASP A 109 11.43 11.21 -2.34
C ASP A 109 10.24 11.59 -3.22
N PRO A 110 10.16 12.86 -3.69
CA PRO A 110 9.12 13.24 -4.62
C PRO A 110 9.37 12.58 -5.99
N SER A 111 8.30 12.37 -6.75
CA SER A 111 8.43 12.01 -8.16
C SER A 111 8.38 13.25 -9.04
N ASP A 112 9.40 13.41 -9.89
CA ASP A 112 9.46 14.48 -10.88
C ASP A 112 8.61 14.18 -12.13
N SER A 113 8.24 12.92 -12.32
CA SER A 113 7.59 12.43 -13.54
C SER A 113 6.10 12.12 -13.38
N TRP A 114 5.65 11.82 -12.15
CA TRP A 114 4.27 11.42 -11.89
C TRP A 114 3.80 11.81 -10.48
N PRO A 115 2.68 12.53 -10.31
CA PRO A 115 2.21 12.97 -9.00
C PRO A 115 2.04 11.84 -7.96
N ALA A 116 1.60 10.66 -8.40
CA ALA A 116 1.43 9.47 -7.54
C ALA A 116 2.73 8.70 -7.28
N GLY A 117 3.88 9.16 -7.79
CA GLY A 117 5.13 8.39 -7.72
C GLY A 117 5.92 8.58 -6.44
N GLY A 118 5.58 9.55 -5.58
CA GLY A 118 6.40 9.89 -4.42
C GLY A 118 6.39 8.81 -3.33
N LEU A 119 7.55 8.62 -2.69
CA LEU A 119 7.74 7.69 -1.57
C LEU A 119 8.18 8.43 -0.31
N GLY A 120 7.76 7.94 0.85
CA GLY A 120 8.22 8.43 2.15
C GLY A 120 8.55 7.30 3.12
N VAL A 121 9.53 7.55 3.99
CA VAL A 121 9.80 6.73 5.16
C VAL A 121 9.95 7.63 6.38
N MET A 122 9.33 7.24 7.50
CA MET A 122 9.55 7.86 8.81
C MET A 122 9.79 6.78 9.87
N SER A 123 10.78 6.95 10.73
CA SER A 123 11.23 5.93 11.67
C SER A 123 11.67 6.51 13.02
N ARG A 124 11.50 5.69 14.07
CA ARG A 124 12.15 5.87 15.38
C ARG A 124 13.65 5.60 15.31
N PHE A 125 14.08 4.77 14.37
CA PHE A 125 15.46 4.33 14.21
C PHE A 125 16.18 5.14 13.15
N ALA A 126 17.50 5.27 13.28
CA ALA A 126 18.29 5.99 12.30
C ALA A 126 18.21 5.32 10.92
N ILE A 127 17.93 6.13 9.89
CA ILE A 127 18.04 5.73 8.48
C ILE A 127 19.51 5.86 8.10
N VAL A 128 20.21 4.72 8.00
CA VAL A 128 21.64 4.64 7.68
C VAL A 128 21.89 4.94 6.20
N SER A 129 21.01 4.42 5.34
CA SER A 129 20.99 4.72 3.92
C SER A 129 19.55 4.67 3.38
N ALA A 130 19.29 5.49 2.36
CA ALA A 130 18.05 5.48 1.60
C ALA A 130 18.39 5.81 0.15
N GLU A 131 18.22 4.83 -0.73
CA GLU A 131 18.57 4.94 -2.14
C GLU A 131 17.33 4.76 -3.00
N THR A 132 17.08 5.70 -3.91
CA THR A 132 16.04 5.60 -4.92
C THR A 132 16.47 4.63 -6.02
N LEU A 133 15.63 3.64 -6.32
CA LEU A 133 15.85 2.62 -7.34
C LEU A 133 14.90 2.89 -8.52
N PRO A 134 15.39 3.34 -9.68
CA PRO A 134 14.53 3.62 -10.83
C PRO A 134 13.83 2.34 -11.32
N SER A 135 12.59 2.45 -11.83
CA SER A 135 11.90 1.35 -12.48
C SER A 135 12.54 1.02 -13.83
N ALA A 136 12.49 -0.28 -14.18
CA ALA A 136 12.92 -0.78 -15.47
C ALA A 136 11.92 -0.47 -16.62
N GLY A 137 10.82 0.25 -16.37
CA GLY A 137 9.79 0.48 -17.39
C GLY A 137 8.69 1.49 -17.10
N GLY A 138 8.80 2.32 -16.05
CA GLY A 138 7.73 3.24 -15.68
C GLY A 138 8.15 4.40 -14.79
N PRO A 139 7.21 5.31 -14.45
CA PRO A 139 7.49 6.48 -13.61
C PRO A 139 7.55 6.16 -12.12
N PHE A 140 7.15 4.96 -11.72
CA PHE A 140 7.18 4.50 -10.34
C PHE A 140 8.58 3.99 -10.01
N PHE A 141 9.07 4.24 -8.81
CA PHE A 141 10.39 3.79 -8.37
C PHE A 141 10.23 3.05 -7.03
N ALA A 142 11.27 2.34 -6.62
CA ALA A 142 11.36 1.77 -5.28
C ALA A 142 12.42 2.53 -4.48
N SER A 143 12.47 2.31 -3.16
CA SER A 143 13.62 2.72 -2.36
C SER A 143 14.21 1.54 -1.60
N ARG A 144 15.55 1.50 -1.51
CA ARG A 144 16.28 0.61 -0.61
C ARG A 144 16.67 1.40 0.63
N VAL A 145 16.08 1.06 1.76
CA VAL A 145 16.31 1.72 3.04
C VAL A 145 17.02 0.77 3.99
N VAL A 146 18.04 1.25 4.70
CA VAL A 146 18.68 0.51 5.80
C VAL A 146 18.45 1.24 7.11
N LEU A 147 17.80 0.57 8.05
CA LEU A 147 17.50 1.08 9.39
C LEU A 147 18.45 0.46 10.41
N ALA A 148 18.98 1.26 11.34
CA ALA A 148 19.72 0.76 12.50
C ALA A 148 18.76 0.50 13.68
N THR A 149 18.13 -0.68 13.71
CA THR A 149 17.18 -1.05 14.78
C THR A 149 17.91 -1.60 16.02
N LEU A 150 17.16 -1.85 17.09
CA LEU A 150 17.72 -2.37 18.35
C LEU A 150 18.41 -3.73 18.20
N ASP A 151 17.92 -4.58 17.29
CA ASP A 151 18.45 -5.92 17.04
C ASP A 151 19.40 -5.97 15.82
N GLY A 152 19.85 -4.81 15.33
CA GLY A 152 20.83 -4.67 14.25
C GLY A 152 20.25 -4.06 12.97
N PRO A 153 21.03 -4.02 11.87
CA PRO A 153 20.57 -3.41 10.62
C PRO A 153 19.43 -4.20 9.98
N VAL A 154 18.41 -3.49 9.50
CA VAL A 154 17.29 -4.03 8.70
C VAL A 154 17.33 -3.37 7.32
N GLN A 155 17.43 -4.17 6.27
CA GLN A 155 17.25 -3.71 4.90
C GLN A 155 15.77 -3.78 4.53
N VAL A 156 15.25 -2.75 3.89
CA VAL A 156 13.87 -2.70 3.43
C VAL A 156 13.84 -2.30 1.97
N LEU A 157 13.19 -3.11 1.15
CA LEU A 157 12.77 -2.73 -0.18
C LEU A 157 11.36 -2.14 -0.11
N HIS A 158 11.26 -0.83 -0.20
CA HIS A 158 10.00 -0.10 -0.16
C HIS A 158 9.51 0.14 -1.60
N VAL A 159 8.37 -0.45 -1.95
CA VAL A 159 7.86 -0.47 -3.32
C VAL A 159 6.56 0.31 -3.48
N HIS A 160 6.37 0.86 -4.67
CA HIS A 160 5.09 1.22 -5.25
C HIS A 160 5.15 0.73 -6.70
N LEU A 161 4.62 -0.46 -6.99
CA LEU A 161 4.75 -1.07 -8.32
C LEU A 161 3.70 -0.52 -9.29
N ARG A 162 3.91 -0.74 -10.60
CA ARG A 162 3.03 -0.27 -11.68
C ARG A 162 1.55 -0.58 -11.38
N PRO A 163 0.68 0.46 -11.30
CA PRO A 163 -0.72 0.25 -11.02
C PRO A 163 -1.42 -0.51 -12.14
N PRO A 164 -2.53 -1.22 -11.84
CA PRO A 164 -3.37 -1.91 -12.81
C PRO A 164 -4.19 -0.93 -13.66
N MET A 165 -3.54 0.11 -14.18
CA MET A 165 -4.11 1.12 -15.06
C MET A 165 -3.32 1.16 -16.36
N SER A 166 -4.00 1.08 -17.50
CA SER A 166 -3.37 1.29 -18.79
C SER A 166 -2.83 2.71 -18.90
N ASP A 167 -1.94 2.97 -19.85
CA ASP A 167 -1.40 4.32 -20.09
C ASP A 167 -2.49 5.34 -20.49
N GLY A 168 -3.65 4.85 -20.95
CA GLY A 168 -4.86 5.66 -21.20
C GLY A 168 -5.79 5.81 -20.00
N GLY A 169 -5.40 5.35 -18.80
CA GLY A 169 -6.17 5.48 -17.56
C GLY A 169 -7.28 4.45 -17.35
N SER A 170 -7.34 3.37 -18.14
CA SER A 170 -8.34 2.33 -17.96
C SER A 170 -7.86 1.28 -16.96
N TRP A 171 -8.57 1.17 -15.84
CA TRP A 171 -8.30 0.14 -14.82
C TRP A 171 -8.61 -1.28 -15.33
N VAL A 172 -9.73 -1.47 -16.05
CA VAL A 172 -10.10 -2.80 -16.57
C VAL A 172 -9.05 -3.33 -17.53
N ILE A 173 -8.54 -2.48 -18.42
CA ILE A 173 -7.48 -2.87 -19.36
C ILE A 173 -6.16 -3.06 -18.60
N GLY A 174 -5.82 -2.11 -17.72
CA GLY A 174 -4.59 -2.12 -16.94
C GLY A 174 -4.42 -3.34 -16.05
N TYR A 175 -5.50 -3.82 -15.44
CA TYR A 175 -5.51 -5.02 -14.58
C TYR A 175 -4.98 -6.27 -15.29
N PHE A 176 -5.22 -6.38 -16.60
CA PHE A 176 -4.68 -7.47 -17.41
C PHE A 176 -3.34 -7.10 -18.07
N SER A 177 -3.13 -5.84 -18.47
CA SER A 177 -2.00 -5.46 -19.32
C SER A 177 -0.70 -5.13 -18.59
N THR A 178 -0.74 -4.86 -17.28
CA THR A 178 0.44 -4.36 -16.52
C THR A 178 1.07 -5.41 -15.61
N ARG A 179 0.58 -6.65 -15.62
CA ARG A 179 1.06 -7.75 -14.76
C ARG A 179 2.55 -8.03 -14.95
N ASP A 180 3.00 -8.10 -16.19
CA ASP A 180 4.40 -8.37 -16.49
C ASP A 180 5.32 -7.19 -16.12
N ASP A 181 4.78 -5.96 -16.05
CA ASP A 181 5.54 -4.78 -15.67
C ASP A 181 5.96 -4.88 -14.21
N ARG A 182 5.02 -5.26 -13.32
CA ARG A 182 5.29 -5.47 -11.89
C ARG A 182 6.34 -6.54 -11.64
N VAL A 183 6.32 -7.63 -12.42
CA VAL A 183 7.34 -8.68 -12.36
C VAL A 183 8.72 -8.14 -12.76
N ARG A 184 8.79 -7.35 -13.84
CA ARG A 184 10.07 -6.74 -14.27
C ARG A 184 10.59 -5.74 -13.24
N GLU A 185 9.71 -4.91 -12.68
CA GLU A 185 10.03 -3.94 -11.64
C GLU A 185 10.58 -4.62 -10.38
N ILE A 186 9.83 -5.57 -9.80
CA ILE A 186 10.31 -6.24 -8.59
C ILE A 186 11.61 -7.01 -8.84
N THR A 187 11.78 -7.59 -10.03
CA THR A 187 13.01 -8.31 -10.39
C THR A 187 14.20 -7.37 -10.40
N GLY A 188 14.07 -6.21 -11.05
CA GLY A 188 15.13 -5.20 -11.11
C GLY A 188 15.42 -4.59 -9.74
N HIS A 189 14.40 -4.26 -8.97
CA HIS A 189 14.54 -3.70 -7.62
C HIS A 189 15.19 -4.69 -6.64
N HIS A 190 14.83 -5.97 -6.71
CA HIS A 190 15.42 -7.01 -5.88
C HIS A 190 16.92 -7.20 -6.14
N GLN A 191 17.41 -6.96 -7.37
CA GLN A 191 18.85 -7.05 -7.67
C GLN A 191 19.70 -6.02 -6.93
N ALA A 192 19.09 -4.92 -6.46
CA ALA A 192 19.77 -3.90 -5.67
C ALA A 192 19.94 -4.30 -4.21
N LEU A 193 19.36 -5.40 -3.74
CA LEU A 193 19.45 -5.80 -2.33
C LEU A 193 20.85 -6.30 -1.98
N ALA A 194 21.37 -5.84 -0.84
CA ALA A 194 22.62 -6.34 -0.30
C ALA A 194 22.39 -7.78 0.24
N PRO A 195 23.20 -8.76 -0.20
CA PRO A 195 23.09 -10.14 0.29
C PRO A 195 23.42 -10.21 1.79
N GLY A 196 22.71 -11.07 2.53
CA GLY A 196 23.00 -11.36 3.93
C GLY A 196 22.50 -10.33 4.95
N LEU A 197 21.88 -9.23 4.51
CA LEU A 197 21.15 -8.35 5.42
C LEU A 197 19.72 -8.89 5.65
N PRO A 198 19.22 -8.88 6.92
CA PRO A 198 17.81 -9.14 7.21
C PRO A 198 16.92 -8.22 6.40
N THR A 199 16.06 -8.79 5.56
CA THR A 199 15.33 -8.05 4.53
C THR A 199 13.82 -8.12 4.70
N LEU A 200 13.19 -6.95 4.58
CA LEU A 200 11.75 -6.78 4.38
C LEU A 200 11.48 -6.26 2.97
N VAL A 201 10.35 -6.63 2.37
CA VAL A 201 9.80 -5.98 1.18
C VAL A 201 8.40 -5.50 1.54
N VAL A 202 8.15 -4.20 1.38
CA VAL A 202 6.94 -3.57 1.92
C VAL A 202 6.43 -2.52 0.94
N GLY A 203 5.12 -2.47 0.73
CA GLY A 203 4.54 -1.37 -0.02
C GLY A 203 3.23 -1.70 -0.73
N ASP A 204 2.89 -0.85 -1.67
CA ASP A 204 1.80 -1.07 -2.62
C ASP A 204 2.34 -1.85 -3.82
N PHE A 205 1.98 -3.12 -3.90
CA PHE A 205 2.37 -4.00 -4.99
C PHE A 205 1.45 -3.85 -6.19
N ASN A 206 0.30 -3.19 -6.05
CA ASN A 206 -0.68 -3.04 -7.11
C ASN A 206 -1.12 -4.39 -7.74
N GLU A 207 -1.05 -5.46 -6.95
CA GLU A 207 -1.56 -6.80 -7.25
C GLU A 207 -1.94 -7.53 -5.97
N GLU A 208 -2.80 -8.56 -6.12
CA GLU A 208 -3.21 -9.45 -5.04
C GLU A 208 -2.10 -10.45 -4.66
N GLY A 209 -2.27 -11.18 -3.56
CA GLY A 209 -1.27 -12.13 -3.06
C GLY A 209 -0.93 -13.31 -3.98
N ASP A 210 -1.70 -13.56 -5.04
CA ASP A 210 -1.39 -14.53 -6.10
C ASP A 210 -0.68 -13.90 -7.32
N GLY A 211 -0.32 -12.62 -7.21
CA GLY A 211 0.36 -11.82 -8.21
C GLY A 211 1.79 -12.29 -8.53
N GLY A 212 2.29 -11.84 -9.67
CA GLY A 212 3.57 -12.30 -10.20
C GLY A 212 4.77 -11.79 -9.41
N ALA A 213 4.69 -10.57 -8.89
CA ALA A 213 5.73 -9.96 -8.06
C ALA A 213 5.76 -10.57 -6.65
N VAL A 214 4.59 -10.82 -6.04
CA VAL A 214 4.49 -11.56 -4.76
C VAL A 214 5.04 -12.97 -4.93
N ARG A 215 4.65 -13.68 -6.00
CA ARG A 215 5.19 -15.01 -6.31
C ARG A 215 6.71 -15.00 -6.51
N PHE A 216 7.24 -14.00 -7.24
CA PHE A 216 8.68 -13.87 -7.45
C PHE A 216 9.48 -13.84 -6.14
N LEU A 217 8.98 -13.12 -5.13
CA LEU A 217 9.61 -13.00 -3.81
C LEU A 217 9.44 -14.28 -2.98
N THR A 218 8.25 -14.88 -2.99
CA THR A 218 7.99 -16.10 -2.21
C THR A 218 8.78 -17.31 -2.73
N GLU A 219 8.96 -17.43 -4.05
CA GLU A 219 9.87 -18.40 -4.67
C GLU A 219 11.34 -18.21 -4.27
N ARG A 220 11.70 -17.04 -3.72
CA ARG A 220 13.04 -16.70 -3.20
C ARG A 220 13.14 -16.79 -1.67
N GLY A 221 12.14 -17.36 -1.03
CA GLY A 221 12.16 -17.65 0.41
C GLY A 221 11.67 -16.52 1.30
N LEU A 222 11.02 -15.49 0.74
CA LEU A 222 10.30 -14.51 1.56
C LEU A 222 8.90 -15.03 1.89
N ALA A 223 8.40 -14.71 3.07
CA ALA A 223 7.04 -15.05 3.51
C ALA A 223 6.14 -13.81 3.47
N ASP A 224 5.01 -13.89 2.76
CA ASP A 224 3.95 -12.87 2.85
C ASP A 224 3.14 -13.04 4.14
N VAL A 225 3.02 -11.94 4.88
CA VAL A 225 2.36 -11.90 6.19
C VAL A 225 0.84 -11.90 6.05
N LEU A 226 0.31 -11.22 5.03
CA LEU A 226 -1.12 -10.90 4.96
C LEU A 226 -2.03 -12.14 4.88
N PRO A 227 -1.74 -13.17 4.08
CA PRO A 227 -2.60 -14.35 4.01
C PRO A 227 -2.84 -15.03 5.37
N ARG A 228 -1.86 -14.98 6.28
CA ARG A 228 -1.94 -15.61 7.60
C ARG A 228 -2.73 -14.81 8.63
N PHE A 229 -2.54 -13.49 8.66
CA PHE A 229 -3.07 -12.63 9.73
C PHE A 229 -4.26 -11.77 9.28
N VAL A 230 -4.24 -11.33 8.02
CA VAL A 230 -5.26 -10.44 7.45
C VAL A 230 -6.32 -11.23 6.67
N GLY A 231 -5.93 -12.35 6.05
CA GLY A 231 -6.77 -13.09 5.12
C GLY A 231 -7.02 -12.28 3.84
N ALA A 232 -8.15 -12.50 3.17
CA ALA A 232 -8.50 -11.80 1.92
C ALA A 232 -9.15 -10.41 2.14
N ARG A 233 -8.91 -9.75 3.28
CA ARG A 233 -9.48 -8.43 3.53
C ARG A 233 -8.79 -7.40 2.62
N PRO A 234 -9.57 -6.54 1.93
CA PRO A 234 -9.02 -5.60 0.98
C PRO A 234 -8.26 -4.49 1.71
N THR A 235 -7.18 -4.03 1.07
CA THR A 235 -6.42 -2.85 1.49
C THR A 235 -6.69 -1.66 0.61
N TRP A 236 -7.35 -1.85 -0.54
CA TRP A 236 -7.75 -0.81 -1.48
C TRP A 236 -9.23 -0.90 -1.86
N GLN A 237 -9.87 0.24 -2.10
CA GLN A 237 -11.23 0.31 -2.61
C GLN A 237 -11.49 1.47 -3.57
N TRP A 238 -12.28 1.24 -4.61
CA TRP A 238 -12.69 2.30 -5.53
C TRP A 238 -14.18 2.24 -5.84
N ALA A 239 -14.88 3.33 -5.53
CA ALA A 239 -16.30 3.50 -5.83
C ALA A 239 -16.48 3.98 -7.28
N LEU A 240 -17.15 3.17 -8.10
CA LEU A 240 -17.48 3.50 -9.48
C LEU A 240 -18.78 4.32 -9.55
N PRO A 241 -18.96 5.16 -10.59
CA PRO A 241 -20.21 5.92 -10.78
C PRO A 241 -21.47 5.05 -10.87
N SER A 242 -21.33 3.75 -11.21
CA SER A 242 -22.44 2.78 -11.25
C SER A 242 -22.96 2.37 -9.87
N GLY A 243 -22.31 2.78 -8.79
CA GLY A 243 -22.60 2.33 -7.41
C GLY A 243 -21.88 1.03 -7.02
N LEU A 244 -21.16 0.38 -7.94
CA LEU A 244 -20.28 -0.74 -7.62
C LEU A 244 -19.00 -0.24 -6.92
N THR A 245 -18.52 -0.99 -5.92
CA THR A 245 -17.21 -0.74 -5.31
C THR A 245 -16.26 -1.89 -5.60
N LEU A 246 -15.17 -1.60 -6.30
CA LEU A 246 -14.05 -2.53 -6.46
C LEU A 246 -13.24 -2.57 -5.17
N ARG A 247 -12.75 -3.75 -4.79
CA ARG A 247 -11.96 -3.97 -3.58
C ARG A 247 -10.91 -5.04 -3.87
N LEU A 248 -9.66 -4.76 -3.51
CA LEU A 248 -8.52 -5.65 -3.68
C LEU A 248 -7.59 -5.52 -2.46
N GLN A 249 -6.76 -6.52 -2.21
CA GLN A 249 -5.61 -6.44 -1.32
C GLN A 249 -4.38 -6.15 -2.18
N LEU A 250 -3.91 -4.90 -2.17
CA LEU A 250 -2.81 -4.42 -3.02
C LEU A 250 -1.53 -4.14 -2.24
N ASP A 251 -1.66 -3.92 -0.94
CA ASP A 251 -0.54 -3.59 -0.06
C ASP A 251 -0.03 -4.88 0.59
N HIS A 252 1.27 -5.13 0.52
CA HIS A 252 1.89 -6.33 1.09
C HIS A 252 3.10 -6.00 1.96
N LEU A 253 3.38 -6.91 2.90
CA LEU A 253 4.63 -6.95 3.63
C LEU A 253 5.15 -8.39 3.63
N LEU A 254 6.34 -8.57 3.06
CA LEU A 254 7.06 -9.83 3.04
C LEU A 254 8.36 -9.72 3.84
N HIS A 255 8.76 -10.80 4.50
CA HIS A 255 10.01 -10.87 5.25
C HIS A 255 10.82 -12.10 4.88
N ASP A 256 12.14 -12.04 5.02
CA ASP A 256 13.01 -13.21 4.90
C ASP A 256 13.06 -14.05 6.19
N ALA A 257 13.89 -15.09 6.19
CA ALA A 257 14.02 -16.03 7.30
C ALA A 257 14.60 -15.43 8.60
N HIS A 258 15.10 -14.19 8.59
CA HIS A 258 15.61 -13.52 9.78
C HIS A 258 14.49 -12.95 10.66
N PHE A 259 13.25 -12.99 10.20
CA PHE A 259 12.11 -12.47 10.94
C PHE A 259 11.02 -13.52 11.12
N VAL A 260 10.21 -13.32 12.15
CA VAL A 260 8.93 -13.98 12.35
C VAL A 260 7.89 -12.90 12.58
N ALA A 261 6.85 -12.86 11.75
CA ALA A 261 5.67 -12.06 12.03
C ALA A 261 4.90 -12.68 13.21
N ILE A 262 4.67 -11.89 14.25
CA ILE A 262 3.97 -12.31 15.47
C ILE A 262 2.54 -11.79 15.54
N ASP A 263 2.27 -10.66 14.90
CA ASP A 263 0.94 -10.06 14.79
C ASP A 263 0.88 -9.15 13.54
N ALA A 264 -0.31 -8.96 12.98
CA ALA A 264 -0.53 -8.06 11.86
C ALA A 264 -2.00 -7.72 11.68
N GLY A 265 -2.26 -6.59 11.01
CA GLY A 265 -3.62 -6.15 10.74
C GLY A 265 -3.72 -5.03 9.73
N ILE A 266 -4.95 -4.58 9.54
CA ILE A 266 -5.29 -3.36 8.78
C ILE A 266 -5.97 -2.36 9.69
N VAL A 267 -5.85 -1.08 9.39
CA VAL A 267 -6.61 -0.01 10.08
C VAL A 267 -7.60 0.61 9.11
N ALA A 268 -8.89 0.34 9.29
CA ALA A 268 -9.95 0.96 8.49
C ALA A 268 -10.20 2.42 8.94
N ALA A 269 -9.22 3.29 8.73
CA ALA A 269 -9.27 4.71 9.05
C ALA A 269 -8.52 5.53 7.99
N GLY A 270 -8.70 6.85 8.04
CA GLY A 270 -8.22 7.76 7.01
C GLY A 270 -9.21 7.89 5.86
N ARG A 271 -8.83 8.71 4.87
CA ARG A 271 -9.66 9.00 3.68
C ARG A 271 -9.10 8.44 2.39
N SER A 272 -7.87 7.91 2.42
CA SER A 272 -7.26 7.24 1.28
C SER A 272 -8.18 6.11 0.79
N ASP A 273 -8.11 5.84 -0.50
CA ASP A 273 -8.66 4.63 -1.10
C ASP A 273 -7.91 3.37 -0.63
N HIS A 274 -6.71 3.53 -0.09
CA HIS A 274 -6.02 2.51 0.69
C HIS A 274 -6.29 2.59 2.19
N VAL A 275 -6.07 1.49 2.90
CA VAL A 275 -6.03 1.43 4.37
C VAL A 275 -4.63 0.99 4.84
N PRO A 276 -4.09 1.56 5.94
CA PRO A 276 -2.79 1.13 6.45
C PRO A 276 -2.77 -0.36 6.80
N ILE A 277 -1.73 -1.07 6.37
CA ILE A 277 -1.35 -2.38 6.90
C ILE A 277 -0.27 -2.20 7.97
N TRP A 278 -0.27 -3.06 8.99
CA TRP A 278 0.76 -3.09 10.01
C TRP A 278 1.16 -4.51 10.36
N VAL A 279 2.43 -4.69 10.71
CA VAL A 279 3.02 -5.98 11.10
C VAL A 279 3.99 -5.78 12.25
N ASP A 280 3.88 -6.63 13.26
CA ASP A 280 4.88 -6.78 14.33
C ASP A 280 5.80 -7.96 13.99
N LEU A 281 7.10 -7.66 13.90
CA LEU A 281 8.15 -8.61 13.54
C LEU A 281 9.13 -8.80 14.70
N GLU A 282 9.50 -10.04 14.98
CA GLU A 282 10.61 -10.38 15.88
C GLU A 282 11.75 -11.04 15.13
N ARG A 283 12.98 -10.90 15.64
CA ARG A 283 14.10 -11.74 15.22
C ARG A 283 14.17 -12.97 16.16
N PRO A 284 14.21 -14.19 15.62
CA PRO A 284 14.29 -15.41 16.41
C PRO A 284 15.64 -15.60 17.11
#